data_AF-A0A2E5N0E0-F1
#
_entry.id   AF-A0A2E5N0E0-F1
#
_cell.length_a   1.000
_cell.length_b   1.000
_cell.length_c   1.000
_cell.angle_alpha   90.00
_cell.angle_beta   90.00
_cell.angle_gamma   90.00
#
_symmetry.space_group_name_H-M   'P 1'
#
loop_
_entity.id
_entity.type
_entity.pdbx_description
1 polymer ?
#
loop_
_entity_poly.entity_id
_entity_poly.type
_entity_poly.pdbx_seq_one_letter_code
_entity_poly.pdbx_strand_id
1 'polypeptide(L)'
;MNNVFPVAQYYGTEHYYLHGLLEPKMKLTDGAKALAEHGNGSYWLMDIIHTEIFPLRKQEPFMAITMTVDSNKAQITTTDGNNNEVHKRKIDFTTFREDTGLTEIKFYLTDSVLMLTGEY
;
A
#
# COMPACT_ATOMS: atom_id res chain seq x y z
N MET A 1 -17.38 12.49 14.00
CA MET A 1 -17.12 11.04 14.01
C MET A 1 -15.99 10.82 13.03
N ASN A 2 -14.80 10.40 13.49
CA ASN A 2 -13.70 10.14 12.57
C ASN A 2 -14.07 8.88 11.78
N ASN A 3 -14.33 9.04 10.48
CA ASN A 3 -14.79 7.98 9.62
C ASN A 3 -13.57 7.11 9.28
N VAL A 4 -13.52 5.89 9.80
CA VAL A 4 -12.39 4.98 9.54
C VAL A 4 -12.53 4.42 8.12
N PHE A 5 -11.43 4.36 7.36
CA PHE A 5 -11.42 3.76 6.04
C PHE A 5 -11.84 2.27 6.12
N PRO A 6 -12.85 1.80 5.37
CA PRO A 6 -13.44 0.49 5.61
C PRO A 6 -12.67 -0.61 4.85
N VAL A 7 -11.45 -0.92 5.26
CA VAL A 7 -10.58 -1.93 4.61
C VAL A 7 -11.32 -3.27 4.39
N ALA A 8 -12.09 -3.71 5.39
CA ALA A 8 -12.77 -5.00 5.38
C ALA A 8 -14.01 -5.09 4.46
N GLN A 9 -14.34 -4.05 3.68
CA GLN A 9 -15.42 -4.13 2.69
C GLN A 9 -14.92 -4.53 1.29
N TYR A 10 -13.60 -4.53 1.07
CA TYR A 10 -12.99 -4.79 -0.23
C TYR A 10 -12.63 -6.27 -0.34
N TYR A 11 -13.20 -6.94 -1.35
CA TYR A 11 -12.99 -8.35 -1.67
C TYR A 11 -12.94 -8.54 -3.19
N GLY A 12 -11.85 -9.13 -3.68
CA GLY A 12 -11.52 -9.13 -5.10
C GLY A 12 -11.40 -7.73 -5.70
N THR A 13 -11.37 -7.63 -7.02
CA THR A 13 -11.34 -6.36 -7.76
C THR A 13 -12.07 -6.53 -9.08
N GLU A 14 -12.85 -5.53 -9.48
CA GLU A 14 -13.48 -5.46 -10.81
C GLU A 14 -12.62 -4.67 -11.79
N HIS A 15 -11.86 -3.69 -11.29
CA HIS A 15 -11.04 -2.81 -12.11
C HIS A 15 -9.56 -2.85 -11.70
N TYR A 16 -8.72 -2.42 -12.63
CA TYR A 16 -7.29 -2.17 -12.39
C TYR A 16 -6.94 -0.76 -12.82
N TYR A 17 -6.40 0.02 -11.89
CA TYR A 17 -6.01 1.40 -12.12
C TYR A 17 -4.50 1.51 -12.23
N LEU A 18 -4.01 2.05 -13.35
CA LEU A 18 -2.56 2.24 -13.53
C LEU A 18 -2.06 3.36 -12.60
N HIS A 19 -1.00 3.06 -11.85
CA HIS A 19 -0.29 3.97 -10.97
C HIS A 19 1.19 4.03 -11.31
N GLY A 20 1.79 5.21 -11.11
CA GLY A 20 3.20 5.47 -11.37
C GLY A 20 3.46 6.19 -12.68
N LEU A 21 4.44 7.10 -12.64
CA LEU A 21 4.93 7.84 -13.82
C LEU A 21 6.03 7.09 -14.58
N LEU A 22 6.75 6.20 -13.89
CA LEU A 22 7.84 5.41 -14.47
C LEU A 22 7.33 4.05 -14.98
N GLU A 23 7.90 3.58 -16.09
CA GLU A 23 7.59 2.25 -16.60
C GLU A 23 8.44 1.16 -15.89
N PRO A 24 7.86 -0.04 -15.65
CA PRO A 24 6.46 -0.36 -15.91
C PRO A 24 5.53 0.23 -14.84
N LYS A 25 4.28 0.46 -15.23
CA LYS A 25 3.25 0.92 -14.30
C LYS A 25 2.80 -0.20 -13.36
N MET A 26 2.52 0.18 -12.11
CA MET A 26 1.83 -0.67 -11.14
C MET A 26 0.33 -0.55 -11.36
N LYS A 27 -0.44 -1.58 -10.97
CA LYS A 27 -1.90 -1.61 -11.02
C LYS A 27 -2.41 -1.59 -9.59
N LEU A 28 -3.39 -0.75 -9.31
CA LEU A 28 -4.13 -0.74 -8.05
C LEU A 28 -5.47 -1.45 -8.25
N THR A 29 -5.87 -2.25 -7.27
CA THR A 29 -7.24 -2.77 -7.13
C THR A 29 -8.20 -1.68 -6.66
N ASP A 30 -9.51 -1.96 -6.68
CA ASP A 30 -10.55 -1.02 -6.26
C ASP A 30 -10.31 -0.49 -4.84
N GLY A 31 -9.96 -1.36 -3.89
CA GLY A 31 -9.65 -0.99 -2.51
C GLY A 31 -8.36 -0.20 -2.36
N ALA A 32 -7.29 -0.62 -3.04
CA ALA A 32 -6.01 0.10 -3.02
C ALA A 32 -6.16 1.51 -3.63
N LYS A 33 -6.90 1.63 -4.73
CA LYS A 33 -7.24 2.90 -5.37
C LYS A 33 -8.10 3.77 -4.45
N ALA A 34 -9.14 3.21 -3.85
CA ALA A 34 -10.02 3.93 -2.94
C ALA A 34 -9.25 4.46 -1.72
N LEU A 35 -8.32 3.70 -1.16
CA LEU A 35 -7.45 4.15 -0.08
C LEU A 35 -6.55 5.32 -0.54
N ALA A 36 -5.98 5.23 -1.75
CA ALA A 36 -5.16 6.31 -2.30
C ALA A 36 -5.94 7.62 -2.46
N GLU A 37 -7.24 7.55 -2.74
CA GLU A 37 -8.14 8.71 -2.89
C GLU A 37 -8.76 9.18 -1.57
N HIS A 38 -8.75 8.34 -0.53
CA HIS A 38 -9.39 8.62 0.75
C HIS A 38 -8.69 9.76 1.51
N GLY A 39 -9.47 10.51 2.33
CA GLY A 39 -8.98 11.42 3.38
C GLY A 39 -7.78 12.27 2.97
N ASN A 40 -7.98 13.28 2.12
CA ASN A 40 -6.91 14.16 1.60
C ASN A 40 -5.85 13.51 0.70
N GLY A 41 -5.94 12.21 0.41
CA GLY A 41 -5.13 11.51 -0.57
C GLY A 41 -3.88 10.85 0.01
N SER A 42 -3.80 9.54 -0.12
CA SER A 42 -2.63 8.72 0.25
C SER A 42 -1.81 8.24 -0.95
N TYR A 43 -1.86 8.95 -2.08
CA TYR A 43 -1.06 8.62 -3.28
C TYR A 43 0.44 8.60 -3.00
N TRP A 44 0.91 9.38 -2.03
CA TRP A 44 2.31 9.36 -1.59
C TRP A 44 2.75 7.96 -1.15
N LEU A 45 1.86 7.15 -0.56
CA LEU A 45 2.16 5.77 -0.16
C LEU A 45 2.32 4.89 -1.40
N MET A 46 1.44 5.05 -2.38
CA MET A 46 1.50 4.33 -3.66
C MET A 46 2.75 4.71 -4.46
N ASP A 47 3.18 5.97 -4.38
CA ASP A 47 4.42 6.46 -5.00
C ASP A 47 5.66 5.84 -4.36
N ILE A 48 5.71 5.75 -3.02
CA ILE A 48 6.80 5.06 -2.33
C ILE A 48 6.82 3.58 -2.73
N ILE A 49 5.66 2.90 -2.75
CA ILE A 49 5.58 1.50 -3.16
C ILE A 49 6.04 1.34 -4.62
N HIS A 50 5.61 2.21 -5.53
CA HIS A 50 6.01 2.15 -6.95
C HIS A 50 7.50 2.43 -7.17
N THR A 51 8.09 3.36 -6.41
CA THR A 51 9.48 3.79 -6.64
C THR A 51 10.50 2.92 -5.91
N GLU A 52 10.18 2.44 -4.70
CA GLU A 52 11.13 1.73 -3.84
C GLU A 52 10.91 0.21 -3.83
N ILE A 53 9.65 -0.26 -3.82
CA ILE A 53 9.32 -1.67 -3.59
C ILE A 53 9.03 -2.40 -4.92
N PHE A 54 8.27 -1.77 -5.80
CA PHE A 54 7.87 -2.35 -7.07
C PHE A 54 9.03 -2.80 -7.97
N PRO A 55 10.20 -2.12 -8.02
CA PRO A 55 11.35 -2.63 -8.77
C PRO A 55 11.88 -3.99 -8.28
N LEU A 56 11.67 -4.33 -7.00
CA LEU A 56 12.12 -5.58 -6.37
C LEU A 56 11.36 -6.80 -6.88
N ARG A 57 10.19 -6.62 -7.52
CA ARG A 57 9.37 -7.70 -8.08
C ARG A 57 10.11 -8.61 -9.08
N LYS A 58 11.23 -8.13 -9.64
CA LYS A 58 12.08 -8.90 -10.55
C LYS A 58 12.79 -10.07 -9.84
N GLN A 59 12.96 -9.96 -8.53
CA GLN A 59 13.60 -10.95 -7.66
C GLN A 59 12.57 -11.59 -6.72
N GLU A 60 11.63 -10.78 -6.23
CA GLU A 60 10.58 -11.20 -5.29
C GLU A 60 9.22 -11.27 -5.99
N PRO A 61 8.74 -12.45 -6.44
CA PRO A 61 7.50 -12.56 -7.20
C PRO A 61 6.26 -12.17 -6.38
N PHE A 62 6.35 -12.28 -5.06
CA PHE A 62 5.33 -11.90 -4.11
C PHE A 62 5.95 -11.08 -2.99
N MET A 63 5.26 -10.01 -2.59
CA MET A 63 5.66 -9.18 -1.47
C MET A 63 4.46 -8.85 -0.57
N ALA A 64 4.63 -9.01 0.73
CA ALA A 64 3.70 -8.54 1.75
C ALA A 64 4.22 -7.24 2.35
N ILE A 65 3.48 -6.15 2.14
CA ILE A 65 3.85 -4.79 2.55
C ILE A 65 2.97 -4.39 3.73
N THR A 66 3.58 -3.99 4.84
CA THR A 66 2.88 -3.45 6.00
C THR A 66 3.36 -2.03 6.28
N MET A 67 2.43 -1.09 6.41
CA MET A 67 2.73 0.23 6.96
C MET A 67 2.07 0.35 8.33
N THR A 68 2.88 0.66 9.35
CA THR A 68 2.41 0.98 10.71
C THR A 68 2.61 2.46 10.98
N VAL A 69 1.64 3.11 11.61
CA VAL A 69 1.66 4.54 11.97
C VAL A 69 1.61 4.69 13.48
N ASP A 70 2.61 5.35 14.04
CA ASP A 70 2.66 5.76 15.44
C ASP A 70 2.69 7.29 15.51
N SER A 71 1.64 7.85 16.10
CA SER A 71 1.38 9.30 16.11
C SER A 71 1.39 9.87 14.67
N ASN A 72 2.42 10.62 14.30
CA ASN A 72 2.57 11.20 12.95
C ASN A 72 3.76 10.58 12.20
N LYS A 73 4.33 9.48 12.69
CA LYS A 73 5.44 8.78 12.03
C LYS A 73 4.94 7.45 11.49
N ALA A 74 5.52 7.01 10.38
CA ALA A 74 5.19 5.71 9.82
C ALA A 74 6.44 4.89 9.49
N GLN A 75 6.27 3.58 9.46
CA GLN A 75 7.27 2.64 8.98
C GLN A 75 6.61 1.69 7.99
N ILE A 76 7.18 1.61 6.79
CA ILE A 76 6.84 0.60 5.79
C ILE A 76 7.85 -0.53 5.93
N THR A 77 7.36 -1.76 6.02
CA THR A 77 8.16 -2.99 6.05
C THR A 77 7.61 -3.93 5.00
N THR A 78 8.49 -4.47 4.15
CA THR A 78 8.12 -5.41 3.10
C THR A 78 8.83 -6.73 3.32
N THR A 79 8.09 -7.83 3.19
CA THR A 79 8.63 -9.20 3.22
C THR A 79 8.33 -9.94 1.92
N ASP A 80 9.08 -11.00 1.65
CA ASP A 80 8.89 -11.93 0.52
C ASP A 80 7.68 -12.88 0.64
N GLY A 81 6.85 -12.71 1.68
CA GLY A 81 5.76 -13.63 2.02
C GLY A 81 6.17 -14.81 2.92
N ASN A 82 7.46 -15.02 3.16
CA ASN A 82 8.01 -16.00 4.11
C ASN A 82 8.62 -15.34 5.37
N ASN A 83 8.22 -14.11 5.65
CA ASN A 83 8.72 -13.26 6.75
C ASN A 83 10.19 -12.82 6.61
N ASN A 84 10.82 -12.98 5.45
CA ASN A 84 12.14 -12.41 5.22
C ASN A 84 11.99 -10.93 4.82
N GLU A 85 12.58 -10.00 5.58
CA GLU A 85 12.53 -8.57 5.28
C GLU A 85 13.35 -8.27 4.01
N VAL A 86 12.72 -7.68 2.99
CA VAL A 86 13.36 -7.30 1.71
C VAL A 86 13.46 -5.79 1.53
N HIS A 87 12.64 -5.03 2.26
CA HIS A 87 12.68 -3.57 2.23
C HIS A 87 12.12 -2.97 3.52
N LYS A 88 12.67 -1.81 3.90
CA LYS A 88 12.20 -1.03 5.06
C LYS A 88 12.37 0.46 4.81
N ARG A 89 11.31 1.24 5.08
CA ARG A 89 11.31 2.69 4.94
C ARG A 89 10.72 3.36 6.17
N LYS A 90 11.43 4.38 6.69
CA LYS A 90 10.91 5.29 7.72
C LYS A 90 10.31 6.53 7.08
N ILE A 91 9.22 7.01 7.67
CA ILE A 91 8.51 8.23 7.29
C ILE A 91 8.43 9.11 8.55
N ASP A 92 9.11 10.25 8.51
CA ASP A 92 9.25 11.14 9.67
C ASP A 92 7.99 11.96 9.95
N PHE A 93 7.10 12.10 8.97
CA PHE A 93 5.83 12.80 9.11
C PHE A 93 4.75 12.26 8.15
N THR A 94 3.54 12.03 8.66
CA THR A 94 2.34 11.72 7.89
C THR A 94 1.07 12.06 8.68
N THR A 95 0.00 12.41 7.98
CA THR A 95 -1.36 12.59 8.51
C THR A 95 -2.23 11.35 8.32
N PHE A 96 -1.69 10.24 7.79
CA PHE A 96 -2.44 9.04 7.42
C PHE A 96 -3.45 8.56 8.48
N ARG A 97 -3.06 8.56 9.76
CA ARG A 97 -3.96 8.14 10.85
C ARG A 97 -5.12 9.10 11.07
N GLU A 98 -4.89 10.40 10.95
CA GLU A 98 -5.94 11.43 11.06
C GLU A 98 -6.89 11.33 9.86
N ASP A 99 -6.32 11.15 8.66
CA ASP A 99 -7.03 11.09 7.39
C ASP A 99 -7.87 9.82 7.22
N THR A 100 -7.36 8.66 7.66
CA THR A 100 -7.98 7.34 7.42
C THR A 100 -8.53 6.68 8.67
N GLY A 101 -8.17 7.15 9.87
CA GLY A 101 -8.44 6.47 11.13
C GLY A 101 -7.61 5.19 11.36
N LEU A 102 -6.72 4.81 10.45
CA LEU A 102 -5.94 3.58 10.52
C LEU A 102 -4.56 3.81 11.17
N THR A 103 -4.13 2.84 11.98
CA THR A 103 -2.77 2.76 12.53
C THR A 103 -1.92 1.70 11.83
N GLU A 104 -2.55 0.83 11.04
CA GLU A 104 -1.90 -0.19 10.24
C GLU A 104 -2.67 -0.35 8.92
N ILE A 105 -1.93 -0.56 7.83
CA ILE A 105 -2.49 -1.00 6.55
C ILE A 105 -1.55 -2.03 5.93
N LYS A 106 -2.12 -3.04 5.27
CA LYS A 106 -1.40 -4.15 4.65
C LYS A 106 -1.80 -4.29 3.19
N PHE A 107 -0.80 -4.60 2.37
CA PHE A 107 -0.97 -4.88 0.96
C PHE A 107 -0.25 -6.15 0.58
N TYR A 108 -0.74 -6.78 -0.48
CA TYR A 108 0.03 -7.71 -1.28
C TYR A 108 0.41 -7.06 -2.60
N LEU A 109 1.64 -7.34 -3.05
CA LEU A 109 2.14 -6.98 -4.36
C LEU A 109 2.63 -8.25 -5.04
N THR A 110 1.97 -8.62 -6.13
CA THR A 110 2.34 -9.75 -6.99
C THR A 110 2.18 -9.36 -8.44
N ASP A 111 3.03 -9.90 -9.30
CA ASP A 111 3.17 -9.45 -10.70
C ASP A 111 3.33 -7.92 -10.77
N SER A 112 2.31 -7.22 -11.28
CA SER A 112 2.28 -5.76 -11.29
C SER A 112 1.12 -5.18 -10.48
N VAL A 113 0.46 -5.96 -9.63
CA VAL A 113 -0.79 -5.57 -8.94
C VAL A 113 -0.54 -5.39 -7.45
N LEU A 114 -0.82 -4.18 -6.96
CA LEU A 114 -0.91 -3.84 -5.56
C LEU A 114 -2.36 -3.91 -5.11
N MET A 115 -2.62 -4.67 -4.05
CA MET A 115 -3.97 -4.95 -3.55
C MET A 115 -4.04 -4.93 -2.04
N LEU A 116 -5.21 -4.59 -1.48
CA LEU A 116 -5.47 -4.83 -0.07
C LEU A 116 -5.49 -6.34 0.19
N THR A 117 -5.18 -6.77 1.40
CA THR A 117 -5.08 -8.21 1.70
C THR A 117 -6.40 -8.97 1.57
N GLY A 118 -7.55 -8.29 1.65
CA GLY A 118 -8.86 -8.89 1.40
C GLY A 118 -9.18 -9.10 -0.09
N GLU A 119 -8.38 -8.53 -0.99
CA GLU A 119 -8.59 -8.56 -2.44
C GLU A 119 -7.76 -9.63 -3.18
N TYR A 120 -6.91 -10.37 -2.46
CA TYR A 120 -6.12 -11.50 -2.95
C TYR A 120 -6.87 -12.82 -2.74
#